data_AF-A0A9K3LVT0-F1
#
_entry.id   AF-A0A9K3LVT0-F1
#
_cell.length_a   1.000
_cell.length_b   1.000
_cell.length_c   1.000
_cell.angle_alpha   90.00
_cell.angle_beta   90.00
_cell.angle_gamma   90.00
#
_symmetry.space_group_name_H-M   'P 1'
#
loop_
_entity.id
_entity.type
_entity.pdbx_description
1 polymer ?
#
loop_
_entity_poly.entity_id
_entity_poly.type
_entity_poly.pdbx_seq_one_letter_code
_entity_poly.pdbx_strand_id
1 'polypeptide(L)'
;MLLSPKLSFDKLLVYFFLGIFCSSLERIATCNNLYCPHHIELVHCLVLPPTHQYNNERVNRVLFRLHEKGIMIPTGSADDDTTPQVPDVRTRSTTNTTTAAWPLFPPPPGVDYTKNPTVFGKILQGKVAAKVLDESPDLLAFQDIRPRAPLHALVIPKRYIPSIANLNSQEEIRTNGSIQLIQQMEVMAHRLLKQHLTEEQYQSNDYLLCFHIPPFTSVDHLHLHVLAPPSQMQWMWKDVKYNIHQRWCISLAEVQSRLQRGQSAIPYDVSDPWWKILCQVVCPAYGRK
;
A
#
# COMPACT_ATOMS: atom_id res chain seq x y z
N MET A 1 8.98 36.32 19.45
CA MET A 1 9.90 35.23 19.07
C MET A 1 9.43 33.95 19.76
N LEU A 2 8.54 33.19 19.15
CA LEU A 2 8.20 31.82 19.58
C LEU A 2 8.02 30.97 18.32
N LEU A 3 8.81 29.91 18.25
CA LEU A 3 8.95 28.99 17.14
C LEU A 3 7.67 28.16 16.97
N SER A 4 7.17 28.06 15.74
CA SER A 4 6.15 27.07 15.35
C SER A 4 6.80 25.67 15.32
N PRO A 5 6.23 24.65 16.00
CA PRO A 5 6.72 23.30 15.87
C PRO A 5 6.19 22.69 14.57
N LYS A 6 7.10 22.32 13.66
CA LYS A 6 6.78 21.44 12.53
C LYS A 6 6.07 20.19 13.05
N LEU A 7 4.80 20.03 12.72
CA LEU A 7 4.02 18.84 13.04
C LEU A 7 4.56 17.70 12.17
N SER A 8 5.16 16.66 12.77
CA SER A 8 5.59 15.47 12.03
C SER A 8 4.37 14.67 11.56
N PHE A 9 4.54 13.93 10.46
CA PHE A 9 3.50 13.08 9.86
C PHE A 9 2.87 12.09 10.86
N ASP A 10 3.64 11.66 11.86
CA ASP A 10 3.20 10.77 12.94
C ASP A 10 2.10 11.40 13.82
N LYS A 11 2.12 12.72 14.00
CA LYS A 11 1.11 13.43 14.80
C LYS A 11 -0.20 13.64 14.02
N LEU A 12 -0.13 13.83 12.71
CA LEU A 12 -1.32 13.98 11.87
C LEU A 12 -2.16 12.69 11.81
N LEU A 13 -1.47 11.53 11.84
CA LEU A 13 -2.13 10.22 11.92
C LEU A 13 -2.89 10.05 13.24
N VAL A 14 -2.29 10.47 14.36
CA VAL A 14 -2.92 10.38 15.70
C VAL A 14 -4.22 11.20 15.77
N TYR A 15 -4.27 12.39 15.16
CA TYR A 15 -5.50 13.20 15.15
C TYR A 15 -6.61 12.62 14.26
N PHE A 16 -6.27 11.92 13.18
CA PHE A 16 -7.25 11.21 12.36
C PHE A 16 -7.87 10.03 13.12
N PHE A 17 -7.12 9.37 14.01
CA PHE A 17 -7.57 8.23 14.80
C PHE A 17 -8.26 8.59 16.13
N LEU A 18 -7.95 9.74 16.74
CA LEU A 18 -8.70 10.24 17.91
C LEU A 18 -10.19 10.48 17.60
N GLY A 19 -10.54 10.74 16.33
CA GLY A 19 -11.95 10.78 15.88
C GLY A 19 -12.62 9.41 15.74
N ILE A 20 -11.86 8.32 15.67
CA ILE A 20 -12.36 6.94 15.52
C ILE A 20 -12.47 6.25 16.89
N PHE A 21 -11.69 6.68 17.89
CA PHE A 21 -11.60 6.03 19.21
C PHE A 21 -12.49 6.64 20.30
N CYS A 22 -13.66 7.19 19.96
CA CYS A 22 -14.64 7.60 20.96
C CYS A 22 -15.91 6.74 20.90
N SER A 23 -15.73 5.42 21.05
CA SER A 23 -16.81 4.44 21.29
C SER A 23 -17.23 4.41 22.77
N SER A 24 -17.34 5.57 23.41
CA SER A 24 -17.84 5.74 24.78
C SER A 24 -18.66 7.02 24.87
N LEU A 25 -19.88 6.96 24.33
CA LEU A 25 -20.80 8.08 24.07
C LEU A 25 -21.47 8.72 25.32
N GLU A 26 -20.85 8.65 26.51
CA GLU A 26 -21.44 9.27 27.72
C GLU A 26 -20.55 10.29 28.45
N ARG A 27 -19.33 10.60 28.00
CA ARG A 27 -18.46 11.57 28.71
C ARG A 27 -17.96 12.77 27.90
N ILE A 28 -18.50 13.02 26.72
CA ILE A 28 -18.23 14.26 25.97
C ILE A 28 -19.53 15.07 25.83
N ALA A 29 -20.17 15.36 26.95
CA ALA A 29 -21.25 16.35 27.02
C ALA A 29 -20.75 17.72 27.54
N THR A 30 -19.45 17.90 27.79
CA THR A 30 -18.95 19.12 28.46
C THR A 30 -17.72 19.78 27.83
N CYS A 31 -17.29 19.38 26.62
CA CYS A 31 -16.28 20.15 25.88
C CYS A 31 -16.95 21.04 24.83
N ASN A 32 -16.94 22.34 25.13
CA ASN A 32 -17.58 23.42 24.38
C ASN A 32 -17.18 23.46 22.89
N ASN A 33 -18.23 23.54 22.05
CA ASN A 33 -18.30 24.29 20.79
C ASN A 33 -17.18 24.13 19.76
N LEU A 34 -17.01 22.92 19.22
CA LEU A 34 -16.53 22.66 17.84
C LEU A 34 -16.60 21.16 17.64
N TYR A 35 -17.66 20.61 17.03
CA TYR A 35 -17.69 19.36 16.22
C TYR A 35 -19.17 19.00 15.95
N CYS A 36 -19.56 19.03 14.67
CA CYS A 36 -20.92 18.73 14.23
C CYS A 36 -21.14 17.19 14.17
N PRO A 37 -22.24 16.64 14.73
CA PRO A 37 -22.52 15.20 14.76
C PRO A 37 -22.48 14.50 13.39
N HIS A 38 -22.71 15.23 12.30
CA HIS A 38 -22.72 14.70 10.93
C HIS A 38 -21.34 14.26 10.42
N HIS A 39 -20.23 14.77 10.99
CA HIS A 39 -18.87 14.43 10.53
C HIS A 39 -18.41 13.05 11.03
N ILE A 40 -18.90 12.62 12.20
CA ILE A 40 -18.50 11.35 12.83
C ILE A 40 -19.18 10.16 12.13
N GLU A 41 -20.46 10.30 11.74
CA GLU A 41 -21.16 9.27 10.97
C GLU A 41 -20.52 9.01 9.60
N LEU A 42 -19.94 10.05 8.98
CA LEU A 42 -19.28 9.95 7.67
C LEU A 42 -18.04 9.05 7.72
N VAL A 43 -17.20 9.20 8.75
CA VAL A 43 -15.99 8.38 8.92
C VAL A 43 -16.37 6.93 9.29
N HIS A 44 -17.40 6.76 10.12
CA HIS A 44 -17.85 5.44 10.56
C HIS A 44 -18.40 4.58 9.39
N CYS A 45 -19.07 5.19 8.41
CA CYS A 45 -19.55 4.49 7.22
C CYS A 45 -18.46 4.23 6.16
N LEU A 46 -17.43 5.07 6.07
CA LEU A 46 -16.38 4.97 5.03
C LEU A 46 -15.21 4.04 5.42
N VAL A 47 -15.03 3.75 6.70
CA VAL A 47 -13.90 2.96 7.23
C VAL A 47 -14.25 1.49 7.42
N LEU A 48 -15.52 1.12 7.65
CA LEU A 48 -15.91 -0.28 7.85
C LEU A 48 -16.14 -1.01 6.52
N PRO A 49 -15.65 -2.27 6.36
CA PRO A 49 -15.94 -3.08 5.19
C PRO A 49 -17.45 -3.35 5.09
N PRO A 50 -18.02 -3.45 3.88
CA PRO A 50 -19.40 -3.86 3.74
C PRO A 50 -19.50 -5.35 4.07
N THR A 51 -19.81 -5.68 5.32
CA THR A 51 -20.47 -6.96 5.60
C THR A 51 -21.80 -6.93 4.88
N HIS A 52 -22.07 -7.95 4.06
CA HIS A 52 -23.26 -8.14 3.23
C HIS A 52 -24.49 -7.30 3.68
N GLN A 53 -25.02 -6.49 2.75
CA GLN A 53 -26.25 -5.68 2.85
C GLN A 53 -26.21 -4.30 3.56
N TYR A 54 -25.26 -3.42 3.21
CA TYR A 54 -25.52 -1.97 3.37
C TYR A 54 -25.99 -1.37 2.03
N ASN A 55 -27.26 -1.00 1.99
CA ASN A 55 -27.98 -0.52 0.80
C ASN A 55 -27.44 0.85 0.34
N ASN A 56 -26.97 0.93 -0.91
CA ASN A 56 -26.34 2.09 -1.56
C ASN A 56 -27.15 3.40 -1.44
N GLU A 57 -28.45 3.33 -1.21
CA GLU A 57 -29.32 4.49 -1.07
C GLU A 57 -28.97 5.42 0.11
N ARG A 58 -28.41 4.89 1.21
CA ARG A 58 -28.16 5.71 2.41
C ARG A 58 -26.94 6.62 2.25
N VAL A 59 -25.90 6.12 1.60
CA VAL A 59 -24.70 6.90 1.22
C VAL A 59 -25.06 7.95 0.17
N ASN A 60 -25.84 7.56 -0.84
CA ASN A 60 -26.28 8.46 -1.90
C ASN A 60 -27.19 9.60 -1.36
N ARG A 61 -28.07 9.33 -0.37
CA ARG A 61 -28.90 10.35 0.28
C ARG A 61 -28.12 11.36 1.14
N VAL A 62 -26.94 10.98 1.65
CA VAL A 62 -26.09 11.89 2.43
C VAL A 62 -25.31 12.80 1.48
N LEU A 63 -24.77 12.25 0.39
CA LEU A 63 -24.05 13.00 -0.63
C LEU A 63 -24.96 13.98 -1.40
N PHE A 64 -26.20 13.60 -1.71
CA PHE A 64 -27.20 14.48 -2.34
C PHE A 64 -27.53 15.71 -1.48
N ARG A 65 -27.61 15.54 -0.15
CA ARG A 65 -27.89 16.63 0.80
C ARG A 65 -26.72 17.59 1.01
N LEU A 66 -25.50 17.20 0.67
CA LEU A 66 -24.32 18.08 0.69
C LEU A 66 -24.28 18.99 -0.54
N HIS A 67 -24.72 18.47 -1.70
CA HIS A 67 -24.87 19.25 -2.93
C HIS A 67 -25.95 20.34 -2.82
N GLU A 68 -27.11 20.03 -2.22
CA GLU A 68 -28.17 21.02 -1.97
C GLU A 68 -27.77 22.15 -0.99
N LYS A 69 -26.74 21.93 -0.17
CA LYS A 69 -26.23 22.92 0.81
C LYS A 69 -25.13 23.83 0.27
N GLY A 70 -24.83 23.77 -1.04
CA GLY A 70 -23.97 24.76 -1.71
C GLY A 70 -22.50 24.76 -1.27
N ILE A 71 -22.00 23.67 -0.70
CA ILE A 71 -20.60 23.56 -0.27
C ILE A 71 -19.73 23.31 -1.51
N MET A 72 -19.26 24.39 -2.13
CA MET A 72 -18.27 24.39 -3.21
C MET A 72 -16.84 24.39 -2.62
N ILE A 73 -15.97 23.53 -3.15
CA ILE A 73 -14.55 23.44 -2.76
C ILE A 73 -13.72 24.40 -3.63
N PRO A 74 -12.79 25.21 -3.08
CA PRO A 74 -11.99 26.14 -3.86
C PRO A 74 -10.97 25.42 -4.76
N THR A 75 -10.84 25.83 -6.02
CA THR A 75 -9.71 25.48 -6.89
C THR A 75 -8.59 26.50 -6.70
N GLY A 76 -7.52 26.11 -6.01
CA GLY A 76 -6.33 26.94 -5.80
C GLY A 76 -5.16 26.50 -6.68
N SER A 77 -4.67 27.43 -7.50
CA SER A 77 -3.56 27.33 -8.43
C SER A 77 -2.17 27.36 -7.76
N ALA A 78 -1.18 26.93 -8.54
CA ALA A 78 0.25 26.91 -8.24
C ALA A 78 0.84 28.29 -7.88
N ASP A 79 1.93 28.30 -7.08
CA ASP A 79 3.24 28.81 -7.49
C ASP A 79 4.32 28.65 -6.39
N ASP A 80 5.54 28.39 -6.87
CA ASP A 80 6.91 28.69 -6.37
C ASP A 80 7.63 27.97 -5.19
N ASP A 81 8.68 27.24 -5.63
CA ASP A 81 10.13 27.35 -5.32
C ASP A 81 10.78 26.89 -3.99
N THR A 82 11.96 26.29 -4.23
CA THR A 82 13.17 26.06 -3.41
C THR A 82 13.31 24.75 -2.60
N THR A 83 14.10 23.84 -3.17
CA THR A 83 14.66 22.65 -2.51
C THR A 83 16.12 22.91 -2.10
N PRO A 84 16.57 22.59 -0.87
CA PRO A 84 17.99 22.64 -0.53
C PRO A 84 18.73 21.36 -0.97
N GLN A 85 19.85 21.55 -1.66
CA GLN A 85 20.84 20.54 -2.04
C GLN A 85 21.61 20.03 -0.80
N VAL A 86 21.92 18.74 -0.75
CA VAL A 86 22.83 18.12 0.25
C VAL A 86 24.04 17.51 -0.49
N PRO A 87 25.28 17.62 0.04
CA PRO A 87 26.49 17.45 -0.76
C PRO A 87 26.90 16.00 -1.01
N ASP A 88 27.60 15.85 -2.12
CA ASP A 88 28.29 14.68 -2.65
C ASP A 88 29.44 14.23 -1.71
N VAL A 89 29.47 12.94 -1.35
CA VAL A 89 30.63 12.31 -0.70
C VAL A 89 31.03 11.09 -1.51
N ARG A 90 31.97 11.33 -2.44
CA ARG A 90 32.86 10.30 -2.99
C ARG A 90 33.93 9.96 -1.96
N THR A 91 34.00 8.70 -1.53
CA THR A 91 35.28 8.06 -1.23
C THR A 91 35.30 6.63 -1.76
N ARG A 92 36.28 6.41 -2.64
CA ARG A 92 36.63 5.19 -3.34
C ARG A 92 37.38 4.26 -2.37
N SER A 93 36.99 3.00 -2.27
CA SER A 93 37.87 1.93 -1.77
C SER A 93 37.66 0.68 -2.61
N THR A 94 38.72 0.29 -3.29
CA THR A 94 38.81 -0.84 -4.21
C THR A 94 39.28 -2.07 -3.46
N THR A 95 38.44 -3.10 -3.38
CA THR A 95 38.88 -4.48 -3.17
C THR A 95 38.13 -5.37 -4.16
N ASN A 96 38.90 -6.01 -5.05
CA ASN A 96 38.41 -6.94 -6.06
C ASN A 96 37.82 -8.19 -5.40
N THR A 97 36.51 -8.19 -5.23
CA THR A 97 35.69 -9.40 -5.12
C THR A 97 34.99 -9.54 -6.46
N THR A 98 35.13 -10.68 -7.14
CA THR A 98 34.39 -11.02 -8.37
C THR A 98 32.92 -10.70 -8.15
N THR A 99 32.51 -9.51 -8.61
CA THR A 99 31.19 -8.97 -8.34
C THR A 99 30.29 -9.68 -9.32
N ALA A 100 29.46 -10.62 -8.85
CA ALA A 100 28.38 -11.13 -9.67
C ALA A 100 27.66 -9.90 -10.25
N ALA A 101 27.63 -9.77 -11.58
CA ALA A 101 27.04 -8.62 -12.23
C ALA A 101 25.61 -8.47 -11.71
N TRP A 102 25.27 -7.28 -11.20
CA TRP A 102 23.93 -7.00 -10.73
C TRP A 102 23.06 -6.53 -11.90
N PRO A 103 21.82 -7.02 -12.05
CA PRO A 103 21.15 -8.11 -11.31
C PRO A 103 21.66 -9.51 -11.67
N LEU A 104 21.41 -10.52 -10.81
CA LEU A 104 21.87 -11.91 -11.05
C LEU A 104 21.27 -12.49 -12.33
N PHE A 105 20.02 -12.12 -12.65
CA PHE A 105 19.42 -12.42 -13.95
C PHE A 105 19.21 -11.13 -14.74
N PRO A 106 19.50 -11.12 -16.06
CA PRO A 106 19.22 -9.98 -16.90
C PRO A 106 17.72 -9.64 -16.92
N PRO A 107 17.34 -8.43 -17.40
CA PRO A 107 15.94 -8.09 -17.61
C PRO A 107 15.22 -9.15 -18.47
N PRO A 108 13.99 -9.54 -18.12
CA PRO A 108 13.19 -10.45 -18.96
C PRO A 108 13.03 -9.88 -20.38
N PRO A 109 12.80 -10.73 -21.39
CA PRO A 109 12.58 -10.28 -22.76
C PRO A 109 11.51 -9.18 -22.86
N GLY A 110 11.84 -8.07 -23.51
CA GLY A 110 10.94 -6.92 -23.67
C GLY A 110 10.77 -6.02 -22.43
N VAL A 111 11.44 -6.33 -21.31
CA VAL A 111 11.40 -5.51 -20.10
C VAL A 111 12.56 -4.50 -20.08
N ASP A 112 12.21 -3.22 -20.03
CA ASP A 112 13.14 -2.12 -19.87
C ASP A 112 12.93 -1.45 -18.51
N TYR A 113 13.89 -1.61 -17.60
CA TYR A 113 13.80 -1.05 -16.25
C TYR A 113 13.82 0.48 -16.22
N THR A 114 14.30 1.15 -17.27
CA THR A 114 14.31 2.62 -17.33
C THR A 114 12.91 3.21 -17.48
N LYS A 115 11.96 2.41 -17.98
CA LYS A 115 10.53 2.77 -18.07
C LYS A 115 9.79 2.61 -16.75
N ASN A 116 10.43 2.10 -15.69
CA ASN A 116 9.87 2.04 -14.36
C ASN A 116 10.28 3.30 -13.57
N PRO A 117 9.38 4.28 -13.36
CA PRO A 117 9.73 5.55 -12.71
C PRO A 117 9.92 5.42 -11.19
N THR A 118 9.64 4.26 -10.60
CA THR A 118 9.61 4.07 -9.16
C THR A 118 10.99 3.78 -8.56
N VAL A 119 11.08 3.85 -7.23
CA VAL A 119 12.27 3.42 -6.49
C VAL A 119 12.60 1.94 -6.75
N PHE A 120 11.61 1.09 -7.03
CA PHE A 120 11.85 -0.32 -7.37
C PHE A 120 12.51 -0.48 -8.74
N GLY A 121 12.16 0.39 -9.72
CA GLY A 121 12.87 0.48 -10.99
C GLY A 121 14.35 0.84 -10.80
N LYS A 122 14.64 1.76 -9.87
CA LYS A 122 16.02 2.12 -9.51
C LYS A 122 16.78 0.98 -8.82
N ILE A 123 16.10 0.18 -7.99
CA ILE A 123 16.69 -1.03 -7.38
C ILE A 123 17.05 -2.06 -8.48
N LEU A 124 16.12 -2.33 -9.40
CA LEU A 124 16.34 -3.24 -10.54
C LEU A 124 17.52 -2.80 -11.43
N GLN A 125 17.72 -1.49 -11.60
CA GLN A 125 18.86 -0.92 -12.32
C GLN A 125 20.18 -0.90 -11.52
N GLY A 126 20.16 -1.27 -10.24
CA GLY A 126 21.33 -1.15 -9.35
C GLY A 126 21.68 0.27 -8.94
N LYS A 127 20.79 1.25 -9.19
CA LYS A 127 20.98 2.66 -8.82
C LYS A 127 20.67 2.94 -7.35
N VAL A 128 19.87 2.07 -6.72
CA VAL A 128 19.54 2.13 -5.29
C VAL A 128 19.82 0.75 -4.69
N ALA A 129 20.58 0.71 -3.61
CA ALA A 129 20.86 -0.53 -2.91
C ALA A 129 19.61 -1.07 -2.21
N ALA A 130 19.42 -2.39 -2.26
CA ALA A 130 18.43 -3.11 -1.49
C ALA A 130 19.04 -4.39 -0.94
N LYS A 131 18.59 -4.83 0.23
CA LYS A 131 19.00 -6.13 0.77
C LYS A 131 18.18 -7.22 0.10
N VAL A 132 18.74 -7.80 -0.95
CA VAL A 132 18.14 -8.89 -1.71
C VAL A 132 18.05 -10.14 -0.85
N LEU A 133 16.89 -10.77 -0.86
CA LEU A 133 16.64 -12.01 -0.13
C LEU A 133 16.51 -13.19 -1.10
N ASP A 134 15.96 -12.94 -2.29
CA ASP A 134 15.79 -13.96 -3.32
C ASP A 134 15.62 -13.30 -4.70
N GLU A 135 15.95 -14.02 -5.76
CA GLU A 135 15.82 -13.56 -7.13
C GLU A 135 15.45 -14.72 -8.06
N SER A 136 14.62 -14.44 -9.06
CA SER A 136 14.33 -15.35 -10.17
C SER A 136 14.43 -14.59 -11.50
N PRO A 137 14.29 -15.27 -12.66
CA PRO A 137 14.26 -14.59 -13.94
C PRO A 137 13.23 -13.45 -14.01
N ASP A 138 12.04 -13.64 -13.42
CA ASP A 138 10.92 -12.70 -13.52
C ASP A 138 10.62 -11.91 -12.25
N LEU A 139 11.14 -12.33 -11.09
CA LEU A 139 10.84 -11.73 -9.79
C LEU A 139 12.11 -11.32 -9.05
N LEU A 140 11.96 -10.33 -8.17
CA LEU A 140 12.95 -9.94 -7.19
C LEU A 140 12.31 -9.85 -5.81
N ALA A 141 12.96 -10.41 -4.80
CA ALA A 141 12.58 -10.26 -3.40
C ALA A 141 13.67 -9.54 -2.61
N PHE A 142 13.28 -8.54 -1.84
CA PHE A 142 14.19 -7.78 -0.99
C PHE A 142 13.52 -7.35 0.32
N GLN A 143 14.33 -7.07 1.33
CA GLN A 143 13.84 -6.61 2.63
C GLN A 143 13.28 -5.18 2.51
N ASP A 144 12.09 -4.95 3.07
CA ASP A 144 11.54 -3.60 3.20
C ASP A 144 12.48 -2.73 4.05
N ILE A 145 12.72 -1.48 3.63
CA ILE A 145 13.62 -0.56 4.32
C ILE A 145 13.12 -0.13 5.70
N ARG A 146 11.81 -0.23 5.95
CA ARG A 146 11.14 0.05 7.23
C ARG A 146 10.31 -1.16 7.64
N PRO A 147 10.96 -2.26 8.07
CA PRO A 147 10.26 -3.49 8.42
C PRO A 147 9.23 -3.27 9.53
N ARG A 148 8.03 -3.85 9.38
CA ARG A 148 6.94 -3.75 10.37
C ARG A 148 6.69 -5.04 11.14
N ALA A 149 7.28 -6.14 10.68
CA ALA A 149 7.42 -7.42 11.36
C ALA A 149 8.90 -7.87 11.26
N PRO A 150 9.37 -8.84 12.09
CA PRO A 150 10.75 -9.35 12.04
C PRO A 150 11.23 -9.74 10.63
N LEU A 151 10.40 -10.47 9.90
CA LEU A 151 10.48 -10.58 8.44
C LEU A 151 9.45 -9.63 7.83
N HIS A 152 9.92 -8.64 7.08
CA HIS A 152 9.09 -7.84 6.18
C HIS A 152 9.83 -7.73 4.85
N ALA A 153 9.41 -8.55 3.88
CA ALA A 153 9.98 -8.58 2.54
C ALA A 153 8.94 -8.15 1.51
N LEU A 154 9.44 -7.65 0.38
CA LEU A 154 8.66 -7.29 -0.79
C LEU A 154 9.06 -8.19 -1.93
N VAL A 155 8.10 -8.94 -2.48
CA VAL A 155 8.28 -9.70 -3.73
C VAL A 155 7.68 -8.88 -4.85
N ILE A 156 8.49 -8.55 -5.87
CA ILE A 156 8.07 -7.71 -7.00
C ILE A 156 8.30 -8.43 -8.33
N PRO A 157 7.45 -8.22 -9.35
CA PRO A 157 7.81 -8.53 -10.72
C PRO A 157 8.91 -7.59 -11.20
N LYS A 158 9.80 -8.11 -12.04
CA LYS A 158 10.81 -7.31 -12.76
C LYS A 158 10.17 -6.41 -13.83
N ARG A 159 9.07 -6.86 -14.43
CA ARG A 159 8.23 -6.03 -15.29
C ARG A 159 7.47 -4.98 -14.48
N TYR A 160 7.31 -3.78 -15.05
CA TYR A 160 6.57 -2.70 -14.40
C TYR A 160 5.06 -2.97 -14.44
N ILE A 161 4.44 -3.07 -13.27
CA ILE A 161 2.98 -3.16 -13.10
C ILE A 161 2.64 -2.16 -12.00
N PRO A 162 1.80 -1.13 -12.20
CA PRO A 162 1.64 -0.09 -11.20
C PRO A 162 1.07 -0.56 -9.85
N SER A 163 0.09 -1.48 -9.88
CA SER A 163 -0.53 -2.02 -8.68
C SER A 163 -1.25 -3.34 -8.95
N ILE A 164 -1.77 -3.96 -7.89
CA ILE A 164 -2.61 -5.16 -7.99
C ILE A 164 -3.90 -4.92 -8.80
N ALA A 165 -4.40 -3.68 -8.81
CA ALA A 165 -5.58 -3.31 -9.60
C ALA A 165 -5.33 -3.40 -11.12
N ASN A 166 -4.06 -3.27 -11.53
CA ASN A 166 -3.66 -3.25 -12.93
C ASN A 166 -3.40 -4.64 -13.52
N LEU A 167 -3.56 -5.73 -12.74
CA LEU A 167 -3.52 -7.10 -13.27
C LEU A 167 -4.73 -7.47 -14.14
N ASN A 168 -5.68 -6.54 -14.28
CA ASN A 168 -7.03 -6.80 -14.77
C ASN A 168 -7.32 -6.20 -16.15
N SER A 169 -6.31 -5.90 -16.97
CA SER A 169 -6.64 -5.65 -18.37
C SER A 169 -7.36 -6.91 -18.90
N GLN A 170 -8.52 -6.74 -19.55
CA GLN A 170 -9.35 -7.85 -20.04
C GLN A 170 -8.54 -8.85 -20.89
N GLU A 171 -7.49 -8.37 -21.54
CA GLU A 171 -6.52 -9.15 -22.31
C GLU A 171 -5.55 -9.97 -21.43
N GLU A 172 -5.09 -9.43 -20.31
CA GLU A 172 -4.15 -10.09 -19.38
C GLU A 172 -4.86 -11.10 -18.44
N ILE A 173 -6.12 -10.85 -18.09
CA ILE A 173 -6.98 -11.86 -17.42
C ILE A 173 -7.20 -13.06 -18.35
N ARG A 174 -7.45 -12.80 -19.64
CA ARG A 174 -7.71 -13.85 -20.64
C ARG A 174 -6.51 -14.73 -20.95
N THR A 175 -5.29 -14.26 -20.68
CA THR A 175 -4.05 -14.95 -21.06
C THR A 175 -3.44 -15.79 -19.94
N ASN A 176 -4.13 -16.03 -18.81
CA ASN A 176 -3.63 -16.72 -17.60
C ASN A 176 -2.34 -16.12 -16.98
N GLY A 177 -1.75 -15.09 -17.59
CA GLY A 177 -0.48 -14.49 -17.17
C GLY A 177 -0.56 -13.85 -15.79
N SER A 178 -1.68 -13.22 -15.44
CA SER A 178 -1.90 -12.66 -14.11
C SER A 178 -1.96 -13.75 -13.02
N ILE A 179 -2.62 -14.88 -13.30
CA ILE A 179 -2.71 -16.01 -12.36
C ILE A 179 -1.32 -16.61 -12.16
N GLN A 180 -0.60 -16.88 -13.24
CA GLN A 180 0.74 -17.44 -13.19
C GLN A 180 1.71 -16.53 -12.43
N LEU A 181 1.68 -15.23 -12.67
CA LEU A 181 2.51 -14.27 -11.94
C LEU A 181 2.22 -14.32 -10.43
N ILE A 182 0.95 -14.29 -10.03
CA ILE A 182 0.57 -14.34 -8.60
C ILE A 182 1.01 -15.66 -7.95
N GLN A 183 0.88 -16.79 -8.66
CA GLN A 183 1.39 -18.08 -8.19
C GLN A 183 2.93 -18.09 -8.05
N GLN A 184 3.67 -17.50 -8.99
CA GLN A 184 5.12 -17.38 -8.87
C GLN A 184 5.52 -16.52 -7.66
N MET A 185 4.79 -15.43 -7.41
CA MET A 185 4.99 -14.58 -6.23
C MET A 185 4.72 -15.33 -4.93
N GLU A 186 3.65 -16.15 -4.89
CA GLU A 186 3.33 -17.04 -3.76
C GLU A 186 4.47 -18.03 -3.48
N VAL A 187 4.94 -18.73 -4.51
CA VAL A 187 6.03 -19.72 -4.39
C VAL A 187 7.30 -19.06 -3.83
N MET A 188 7.66 -17.87 -4.32
CA MET A 188 8.78 -17.11 -3.79
C MET A 188 8.55 -16.67 -2.34
N ALA A 189 7.35 -16.21 -1.99
CA ALA A 189 7.00 -15.83 -0.63
C ALA A 189 7.13 -17.00 0.36
N HIS A 190 6.62 -18.19 0.02
CA HIS A 190 6.77 -19.38 0.85
C HIS A 190 8.22 -19.86 0.96
N ARG A 191 9.02 -19.70 -0.09
CA ARG A 191 10.46 -19.96 -0.03
C ARG A 191 11.16 -19.01 0.95
N LEU A 192 10.84 -17.72 0.92
CA LEU A 192 11.36 -16.74 1.88
C LEU A 192 10.96 -17.08 3.32
N LEU A 193 9.70 -17.43 3.54
CA LEU A 193 9.20 -17.84 4.87
C LEU A 193 9.99 -19.04 5.40
N LYS A 194 10.16 -20.09 4.59
CA LYS A 194 10.94 -21.29 4.98
C LYS A 194 12.44 -21.03 5.19
N GLN A 195 13.00 -20.02 4.53
CA GLN A 195 14.41 -19.64 4.71
C GLN A 195 14.64 -18.83 6.00
N HIS A 196 13.64 -18.10 6.48
CA HIS A 196 13.80 -17.13 7.58
C HIS A 196 13.10 -17.53 8.88
N LEU A 197 12.22 -18.53 8.85
CA LEU A 197 11.48 -19.06 9.99
C LEU A 197 11.97 -20.46 10.32
N THR A 198 11.91 -20.85 11.59
CA THR A 198 12.01 -22.27 11.96
C THR A 198 10.80 -23.04 11.45
N GLU A 199 10.90 -24.36 11.38
CA GLU A 199 9.77 -25.21 10.96
C GLU A 199 8.54 -25.01 11.87
N GLU A 200 8.75 -24.89 13.19
CA GLU A 200 7.68 -24.61 14.16
C GLU A 200 7.03 -23.24 13.92
N GLN A 201 7.82 -22.19 13.69
CA GLN A 201 7.32 -20.86 13.38
C GLN A 201 6.54 -20.84 12.07
N TYR A 202 7.02 -21.54 11.05
CA TYR A 202 6.34 -21.66 9.77
C TYR A 202 5.00 -22.40 9.92
N GLN A 203 4.98 -23.50 10.67
CA GLN A 203 3.77 -24.30 10.94
C GLN A 203 2.73 -23.57 11.80
N SER A 204 3.14 -22.58 12.61
CA SER A 204 2.21 -21.74 13.36
C SER A 204 1.27 -20.91 12.46
N ASN A 205 1.61 -20.76 11.17
CA ASN A 205 0.89 -19.91 10.21
C ASN A 205 0.74 -18.44 10.65
N ASP A 206 1.60 -17.97 11.56
CA ASP A 206 1.69 -16.56 11.94
C ASP A 206 2.52 -15.81 10.89
N TYR A 207 1.98 -15.72 9.67
CA TYR A 207 2.50 -14.91 8.59
C TYR A 207 1.37 -14.27 7.81
N LEU A 208 1.65 -13.15 7.15
CA LEU A 208 0.68 -12.42 6.32
C LEU A 208 1.27 -12.17 4.94
N LEU A 209 0.53 -12.63 3.92
CA LEU A 209 0.80 -12.39 2.51
C LEU A 209 -0.30 -11.48 1.95
N CYS A 210 0.04 -10.24 1.61
CA CYS A 210 -0.97 -9.26 1.19
C CYS A 210 -0.45 -8.20 0.21
N PHE A 211 -1.39 -7.56 -0.47
CA PHE A 211 -1.16 -6.42 -1.35
C PHE A 211 -1.89 -5.19 -0.79
N HIS A 212 -1.28 -4.02 -0.89
CA HIS A 212 -2.02 -2.78 -0.67
C HIS A 212 -2.84 -2.41 -1.90
N ILE A 213 -4.03 -1.90 -1.63
CA ILE A 213 -4.89 -1.22 -2.59
C ILE A 213 -4.82 0.28 -2.24
N PRO A 214 -4.84 1.20 -3.24
CA PRO A 214 -5.01 2.61 -2.98
C PRO A 214 -6.06 2.92 -1.89
N PRO A 215 -5.84 3.94 -1.03
CA PRO A 215 -4.85 5.01 -1.17
C PRO A 215 -3.50 4.77 -0.48
N PHE A 216 -3.33 3.67 0.26
CA PHE A 216 -2.11 3.44 1.07
C PHE A 216 -1.00 2.68 0.32
N THR A 217 -0.80 3.00 -0.96
CA THR A 217 0.30 2.46 -1.77
C THR A 217 1.48 3.43 -1.75
N SER A 218 2.56 3.06 -1.08
CA SER A 218 3.75 3.92 -0.98
C SER A 218 4.60 3.93 -2.25
N VAL A 219 4.56 2.85 -3.04
CA VAL A 219 5.31 2.71 -4.30
C VAL A 219 4.36 2.15 -5.36
N ASP A 220 4.26 2.82 -6.51
CA ASP A 220 3.38 2.42 -7.62
C ASP A 220 4.03 1.37 -8.51
N HIS A 221 4.43 0.25 -7.90
CA HIS A 221 4.91 -0.94 -8.56
C HIS A 221 4.43 -2.15 -7.76
N LEU A 222 3.79 -3.13 -8.39
CA LEU A 222 3.19 -4.30 -7.74
C LEU A 222 4.18 -4.96 -6.78
N HIS A 223 3.78 -5.14 -5.52
CA HIS A 223 4.59 -5.80 -4.53
C HIS A 223 3.72 -6.61 -3.57
N LEU A 224 4.06 -7.88 -3.41
CA LEU A 224 3.50 -8.74 -2.38
C LEU A 224 4.30 -8.51 -1.09
N HIS A 225 3.61 -8.10 -0.03
CA HIS A 225 4.18 -8.06 1.31
C HIS A 225 4.25 -9.46 1.88
N VAL A 226 5.43 -9.85 2.35
CA VAL A 226 5.68 -11.07 3.13
C VAL A 226 6.04 -10.64 4.54
N LEU A 227 5.11 -10.81 5.48
CA LEU A 227 5.22 -10.37 6.86
C LEU A 227 5.21 -11.59 7.79
N ALA A 228 6.20 -11.73 8.66
CA ALA A 228 6.20 -12.77 9.68
C ALA A 228 7.00 -12.36 10.95
N PRO A 229 6.48 -12.58 12.16
CA PRO A 229 5.06 -12.78 12.50
C PRO A 229 4.23 -11.48 12.59
N PRO A 230 3.02 -11.43 12.01
CA PRO A 230 2.04 -10.39 12.28
C PRO A 230 1.71 -10.17 13.75
N SER A 231 1.78 -11.21 14.60
CA SER A 231 1.53 -11.08 16.04
C SER A 231 2.48 -10.10 16.75
N GLN A 232 3.67 -9.85 16.19
CA GLN A 232 4.66 -8.91 16.73
C GLN A 232 4.57 -7.51 16.11
N MET A 233 3.63 -7.28 15.18
CA MET A 233 3.42 -5.95 14.62
C MET A 233 2.73 -5.04 15.64
N GLN A 234 3.09 -3.76 15.63
CA GLN A 234 2.33 -2.75 16.39
C GLN A 234 0.90 -2.65 15.83
N TRP A 235 -0.07 -2.41 16.71
CA TRP A 235 -1.51 -2.38 16.39
C TRP A 235 -1.85 -1.49 15.19
N MET A 236 -1.20 -0.32 15.05
CA MET A 236 -1.41 0.58 13.92
C MET A 236 -1.07 -0.10 12.58
N TRP A 237 -0.01 -0.89 12.53
CA TRP A 237 0.36 -1.61 11.30
C TRP A 237 -0.56 -2.81 11.10
N LYS A 238 -0.75 -3.61 12.15
CA LYS A 238 -1.52 -4.85 12.12
C LYS A 238 -2.99 -4.62 11.78
N ASP A 239 -3.66 -3.75 12.53
CA ASP A 239 -5.12 -3.64 12.56
C ASP A 239 -5.65 -2.55 11.62
N VAL A 240 -4.77 -1.65 11.15
CA VAL A 240 -5.14 -0.61 10.18
C VAL A 240 -4.50 -0.91 8.83
N LYS A 241 -3.18 -0.71 8.67
CA LYS A 241 -2.55 -0.67 7.35
C LYS A 241 -2.55 -2.03 6.64
N TYR A 242 -2.15 -3.08 7.35
CA TYR A 242 -2.00 -4.44 6.81
C TYR A 242 -3.22 -5.32 7.09
N ASN A 243 -4.32 -4.74 7.57
CA ASN A 243 -5.52 -5.49 7.87
C ASN A 243 -6.28 -5.84 6.59
N ILE A 244 -6.22 -7.13 6.19
CA ILE A 244 -6.85 -7.68 4.99
C ILE A 244 -8.38 -7.64 4.99
N HIS A 245 -8.99 -7.25 6.12
CA HIS A 245 -10.44 -7.02 6.21
C HIS A 245 -10.81 -5.56 5.88
N GLN A 246 -9.82 -4.69 5.61
CA GLN A 246 -10.03 -3.29 5.24
C GLN A 246 -9.96 -3.09 3.71
N ARG A 247 -10.52 -1.97 3.24
CA ARG A 247 -10.63 -1.67 1.79
C ARG A 247 -9.28 -1.49 1.08
N TRP A 248 -8.21 -1.22 1.82
CA TRP A 248 -6.89 -0.86 1.30
C TRP A 248 -5.85 -1.98 1.42
N CYS A 249 -6.23 -3.17 1.87
CA CYS A 249 -5.34 -4.32 1.95
C CYS A 249 -6.11 -5.59 1.57
N ILE A 250 -5.52 -6.43 0.74
CA ILE A 250 -6.13 -7.67 0.27
C ILE A 250 -5.15 -8.83 0.40
N SER A 251 -5.63 -9.98 0.88
CA SER A 251 -4.80 -11.17 1.01
C SER A 251 -4.45 -11.76 -0.35
N LEU A 252 -3.29 -12.42 -0.42
CA LEU A 252 -2.88 -13.20 -1.58
C LEU A 252 -3.94 -14.25 -1.97
N ALA A 253 -4.49 -14.95 -0.97
CA ALA A 253 -5.50 -15.99 -1.18
C ALA A 253 -6.79 -15.43 -1.80
N GLU A 254 -7.25 -14.24 -1.38
CA GLU A 254 -8.43 -13.61 -1.99
C GLU A 254 -8.13 -13.18 -3.43
N VAL A 255 -6.96 -12.58 -3.70
CA VAL A 255 -6.55 -12.23 -5.08
C VAL A 255 -6.60 -13.46 -5.99
N GLN A 256 -6.03 -14.59 -5.55
CA GLN A 256 -6.04 -15.84 -6.32
C GLN A 256 -7.45 -16.36 -6.56
N SER A 257 -8.28 -16.43 -5.51
CA SER A 257 -9.69 -16.85 -5.60
C SER A 257 -10.47 -16.01 -6.61
N ARG A 258 -10.24 -14.69 -6.64
CA ARG A 258 -10.89 -13.77 -7.58
C ARG A 258 -10.45 -14.02 -9.01
N LEU A 259 -9.13 -14.07 -9.25
CA LEU A 259 -8.58 -14.30 -10.59
C LEU A 259 -9.01 -15.66 -11.14
N GLN A 260 -9.01 -16.71 -10.31
CA GLN A 260 -9.49 -18.05 -10.69
C GLN A 260 -10.97 -18.08 -11.07
N ARG A 261 -11.78 -17.20 -10.47
CA ARG A 261 -13.20 -17.01 -10.83
C ARG A 261 -13.41 -16.09 -12.04
N GLY A 262 -12.34 -15.68 -12.72
CA GLY A 262 -12.39 -14.72 -13.84
C GLY A 262 -12.79 -13.31 -13.41
N GLN A 263 -12.63 -12.98 -12.13
CA GLN A 263 -12.92 -11.65 -11.59
C GLN A 263 -11.66 -10.77 -11.57
N SER A 264 -11.87 -9.47 -11.42
CA SER A 264 -10.80 -8.52 -11.11
C SER A 264 -10.07 -8.93 -9.81
N ALA A 265 -8.73 -8.82 -9.79
CA ALA A 265 -7.86 -9.08 -8.65
C ALA A 265 -8.28 -8.34 -7.36
N ILE A 266 -9.01 -7.23 -7.48
CA ILE A 266 -9.54 -6.47 -6.36
C ILE A 266 -11.07 -6.36 -6.45
N PRO A 267 -11.77 -6.17 -5.31
CA PRO A 267 -13.23 -6.06 -5.28
C PRO A 267 -13.78 -4.69 -5.69
N TYR A 268 -12.90 -3.72 -5.93
CA TYR A 268 -13.29 -2.33 -6.23
C TYR A 268 -12.85 -1.92 -7.63
N ASP A 269 -13.65 -1.08 -8.27
CA ASP A 269 -13.28 -0.43 -9.52
C ASP A 269 -12.47 0.83 -9.21
N VAL A 270 -11.15 0.78 -9.43
CA VAL A 270 -10.27 1.93 -9.20
C VAL A 270 -10.44 3.05 -10.22
N SER A 271 -11.17 2.78 -11.32
CA SER A 271 -11.53 3.78 -12.32
C SER A 271 -12.76 4.61 -11.91
N ASP A 272 -13.56 4.11 -10.95
CA ASP A 272 -14.72 4.81 -10.41
C ASP A 272 -14.29 6.16 -9.80
N PRO A 273 -14.87 7.30 -10.24
CA PRO A 273 -14.63 8.60 -9.63
C PRO A 273 -14.86 8.61 -8.11
N TRP A 274 -15.83 7.83 -7.61
CA TRP A 274 -16.08 7.71 -6.18
C TRP A 274 -14.94 7.04 -5.43
N TRP A 275 -14.26 6.07 -6.05
CA TRP A 275 -13.06 5.47 -5.47
C TRP A 275 -11.95 6.50 -5.31
N LYS A 276 -11.75 7.38 -6.30
CA LYS A 276 -10.75 8.46 -6.23
C LYS A 276 -11.11 9.46 -5.12
N ILE A 277 -12.37 9.86 -5.00
CA ILE A 277 -12.84 10.76 -3.94
C ILE A 277 -12.60 10.12 -2.57
N LEU A 278 -13.00 8.85 -2.39
CA LEU A 278 -12.76 8.11 -1.14
C LEU A 278 -11.27 8.09 -0.79
N CYS A 279 -10.41 7.78 -1.77
CA CYS A 279 -8.97 7.76 -1.60
C CYS A 279 -8.41 9.12 -1.17
N GLN A 280 -8.90 10.23 -1.75
CA GLN A 280 -8.51 11.59 -1.38
C GLN A 280 -9.02 12.00 0.01
N VAL A 281 -10.21 11.56 0.42
CA VAL A 281 -10.74 11.82 1.77
C VAL A 281 -9.94 11.09 2.83
N VAL A 282 -9.63 9.80 2.61
CA VAL A 282 -8.89 8.96 3.56
C VAL A 282 -7.40 9.27 3.55
N CYS A 283 -6.85 9.67 2.41
CA CYS A 283 -5.46 10.07 2.24
C CYS A 283 -5.42 11.32 1.35
N PRO A 284 -5.40 12.53 1.94
CA PRO A 284 -5.34 13.77 1.17
C PRO A 284 -4.15 13.85 0.20
N ALA A 285 -3.06 13.12 0.47
CA ALA A 285 -1.89 13.07 -0.42
C ALA A 285 -2.11 12.19 -1.68
N TYR A 286 -3.18 11.40 -1.73
CA TYR A 286 -3.47 10.52 -2.84
C TYR A 286 -3.67 11.31 -4.15
N GLY A 287 -2.95 10.90 -5.20
CA GLY A 287 -2.99 11.55 -6.52
C GLY A 287 -2.16 12.84 -6.66
N ARG A 288 -1.48 13.29 -5.59
CA ARG A 288 -0.56 14.45 -5.60
C ARG A 288 0.90 14.01 -5.74
N LYS A 289 1.20 13.18 -6.74
CA LYS A 289 2.55 12.69 -7.03
C LYS A 289 3.18 13.46 -8.18
#